data_AF-A0A3D4HUZ0-F1
#
_entry.id   AF-A0A3D4HUZ0-F1
#
_cell.length_a   1.000
_cell.length_b   1.000
_cell.length_c   1.000
_cell.angle_alpha   90.00
_cell.angle_beta   90.00
_cell.angle_gamma   90.00
#
_symmetry.space_group_name_H-M   'P 1'
#
loop_
_entity.id
_entity.type
_entity.pdbx_description
1 polymer ?
#
loop_
_entity_poly.entity_id
_entity_poly.type
_entity_poly.pdbx_seq_one_letter_code
_entity_poly.pdbx_strand_id
1 'polypeptide(L)'
;STLKPITLTTIPELPTGFMVFHNDNYGNIKTSLTLTDFAKLKLKWGDRVEINLNNRKSCAKVLPTIFADGPGTLVLAPGSSGDPKNPYCELSWRFNGDPNKSAASIFNWPEPGTFIKITPKK
;
A
#
# COMPACT_ATOMS: atom_id res chain seq x y z
N SER A 1 -30.45 27.60 -1.90
CA SER A 1 -29.98 26.22 -1.69
C SER A 1 -29.38 26.15 -0.29
N THR A 2 -30.05 25.50 0.66
CA THR A 2 -29.52 25.31 2.03
C THR A 2 -28.72 24.02 2.06
N LEU A 3 -27.40 24.12 2.23
CA LEU A 3 -26.52 22.97 2.41
C LEU A 3 -26.96 22.19 3.66
N LYS A 4 -27.17 20.88 3.51
CA LYS A 4 -27.49 20.02 4.65
C LYS A 4 -26.27 19.90 5.59
N PRO A 5 -26.47 19.83 6.92
CA PRO A 5 -25.38 19.60 7.85
C PRO A 5 -24.75 18.22 7.59
N ILE A 6 -23.41 18.17 7.55
CA ILE A 6 -22.64 16.93 7.45
C ILE A 6 -22.46 16.38 8.86
N THR A 7 -22.90 15.15 9.08
CA THR A 7 -22.63 14.36 10.29
C THR A 7 -21.71 13.18 9.96
N LEU A 8 -21.05 12.59 10.95
CA LEU A 8 -20.22 11.40 10.73
C LEU A 8 -20.99 10.27 10.03
N THR A 9 -22.28 10.13 10.30
CA THR A 9 -23.19 9.16 9.68
C THR A 9 -23.54 9.44 8.21
N THR A 10 -23.17 10.62 7.70
CA THR A 10 -23.37 11.00 6.29
C THR A 10 -22.11 10.87 5.44
N ILE A 11 -20.96 10.58 6.06
CA ILE A 11 -19.70 10.31 5.36
C ILE A 11 -19.79 8.88 4.80
N PRO A 12 -19.63 8.69 3.47
CA PRO A 12 -19.62 7.36 2.90
C PRO A 12 -18.48 6.52 3.46
N GLU A 13 -18.76 5.25 3.74
CA GLU A 13 -17.71 4.29 4.06
C GLU A 13 -16.81 4.04 2.85
N LEU A 14 -15.56 3.70 3.12
CA LEU A 14 -14.64 3.27 2.06
C LEU A 14 -15.12 1.94 1.47
N PRO A 15 -14.98 1.74 0.14
CA PRO A 15 -15.29 0.46 -0.47
C PRO A 15 -14.51 -0.69 0.17
N THR A 16 -15.16 -1.85 0.32
CA THR A 16 -14.51 -3.06 0.83
C THR A 16 -13.38 -3.50 -0.09
N GLY A 17 -12.22 -3.80 0.50
CA GLY A 17 -11.03 -4.28 -0.20
C GLY A 17 -9.84 -3.32 -0.05
N PHE A 18 -8.71 -3.72 -0.61
CA PHE A 18 -7.50 -2.89 -0.60
C PHE A 18 -7.41 -2.13 -1.91
N MET A 19 -7.06 -0.85 -1.84
CA MET A 19 -6.93 0.01 -3.01
C MET A 19 -5.74 0.96 -2.89
N VAL A 20 -5.33 1.52 -4.02
CA VAL A 20 -4.37 2.62 -4.07
C VAL A 20 -5.06 3.88 -3.57
N PHE A 21 -4.44 4.56 -2.62
CA PHE A 21 -4.86 5.90 -2.21
C PHE A 21 -4.06 6.98 -2.93
N HIS A 22 -2.75 6.78 -3.08
CA HIS A 22 -1.88 7.79 -3.66
C HIS A 22 -0.56 7.19 -4.13
N ASN A 23 0.00 7.71 -5.22
CA ASN A 23 1.40 7.52 -5.57
C ASN A 23 2.17 8.77 -5.16
N ASP A 24 3.12 8.66 -4.25
CA ASP A 24 3.90 9.83 -3.85
C ASP A 24 4.97 10.23 -4.89
N ASN A 25 5.63 11.36 -4.65
CA ASN A 25 6.65 11.89 -5.57
C ASN A 25 7.92 11.02 -5.68
N TYR A 26 8.11 10.06 -4.76
CA TYR A 26 9.18 9.06 -4.84
C TYR A 26 8.73 7.79 -5.56
N GLY A 27 7.46 7.70 -5.94
CA GLY A 27 6.85 6.52 -6.54
C GLY A 27 6.56 5.40 -5.56
N ASN A 28 6.42 5.70 -4.26
CA ASN A 28 5.78 4.78 -3.32
C ASN A 28 4.27 4.76 -3.55
N ILE A 29 3.65 3.61 -3.35
CA ILE A 29 2.20 3.46 -3.46
C ILE A 29 1.61 3.39 -2.04
N LYS A 30 0.92 4.44 -1.62
CA LYS A 30 0.11 4.46 -0.39
C LYS A 30 -1.18 3.69 -0.64
N THR A 31 -1.52 2.78 0.26
CA THR A 31 -2.66 1.87 0.10
C THR A 31 -3.71 2.09 1.19
N SER A 32 -4.92 1.58 1.00
CA SER A 32 -5.94 1.52 2.05
C SER A 32 -5.71 0.42 3.09
N LEU A 33 -4.74 -0.47 2.86
CA LEU A 33 -4.35 -1.51 3.81
C LEU A 33 -3.79 -0.85 5.07
N THR A 34 -4.21 -1.30 6.25
CA THR A 34 -3.65 -0.80 7.52
C THR A 34 -2.80 -1.86 8.22
N LEU A 35 -2.06 -1.45 9.25
CA LEU A 35 -1.28 -2.39 10.07
C LEU A 35 -2.14 -3.50 10.68
N THR A 36 -3.35 -3.20 11.16
CA THR A 36 -4.30 -4.21 11.67
C THR A 36 -4.70 -5.23 10.61
N ASP A 37 -4.73 -4.86 9.32
CA ASP A 37 -5.06 -5.80 8.26
C ASP A 37 -3.97 -6.87 8.05
N PHE A 38 -2.72 -6.62 8.48
CA PHE A 38 -1.68 -7.66 8.48
C PHE A 38 -2.09 -8.85 9.35
N ALA A 39 -2.68 -8.59 10.52
CA ALA A 39 -3.18 -9.64 11.39
C ALA A 39 -4.34 -10.42 10.73
N LYS A 40 -5.27 -9.72 10.05
CA LYS A 40 -6.39 -10.36 9.31
C LYS A 40 -5.87 -11.25 8.17
N LEU A 41 -4.83 -10.79 7.48
CA LEU A 41 -4.15 -11.52 6.41
C LEU A 41 -3.14 -12.58 6.91
N LYS A 42 -2.95 -12.68 8.24
CA LYS A 42 -1.98 -13.58 8.90
C LYS A 42 -0.54 -13.36 8.45
N LEU A 43 -0.19 -12.11 8.13
CA LEU A 43 1.16 -11.71 7.72
C LEU A 43 2.06 -11.48 8.94
N LYS A 44 3.33 -11.87 8.82
CA LYS A 44 4.39 -11.65 9.79
C LYS A 44 5.55 -10.89 9.15
N TRP A 45 6.37 -10.24 9.98
CA TRP A 45 7.60 -9.62 9.52
C TRP A 45 8.52 -10.67 8.89
N GLY A 46 9.02 -10.37 7.70
CA GLY A 46 9.85 -11.27 6.89
C GLY A 46 9.08 -12.09 5.87
N ASP A 47 7.75 -12.16 5.95
CA ASP A 47 6.92 -12.86 4.97
C ASP A 47 7.05 -12.24 3.58
N ARG A 48 6.70 -13.03 2.56
CA ARG A 48 6.56 -12.57 1.18
C ARG A 48 5.11 -12.63 0.75
N VAL A 49 4.66 -11.62 0.04
CA VAL A 49 3.31 -11.53 -0.53
C VAL A 49 3.40 -11.25 -2.03
N GLU A 50 2.53 -11.88 -2.80
CA GLU A 50 2.27 -11.45 -4.18
C GLU A 50 1.28 -10.29 -4.15
N ILE A 51 1.70 -9.19 -4.75
CA ILE A 51 0.86 -8.05 -5.03
C ILE A 51 0.41 -8.16 -6.48
N ASN A 52 -0.90 -8.14 -6.71
CA ASN A 52 -1.49 -8.01 -8.03
C ASN A 52 -2.23 -6.66 -8.12
N LEU A 53 -1.73 -5.80 -9.00
CA LEU A 53 -2.20 -4.43 -9.21
C LEU A 53 -1.97 -4.07 -10.68
N ASN A 54 -2.97 -3.48 -11.34
CA ASN A 54 -2.89 -3.13 -12.76
C ASN A 54 -2.50 -4.31 -13.68
N ASN A 55 -3.03 -5.51 -13.42
CA ASN A 55 -2.69 -6.76 -14.11
C ASN A 55 -1.19 -7.13 -14.07
N ARG A 56 -0.42 -6.51 -13.17
CA ARG A 56 0.99 -6.81 -12.93
C ARG A 56 1.14 -7.48 -11.58
N LYS A 57 2.01 -8.47 -11.54
CA LYS A 57 2.33 -9.23 -10.34
C LYS A 57 3.76 -8.98 -9.92
N SER A 58 3.96 -8.70 -8.65
CA SER A 58 5.30 -8.60 -8.06
C SER A 58 5.29 -9.11 -6.63
N CYS A 59 6.45 -9.57 -6.17
CA CYS A 59 6.64 -10.08 -4.81
C CYS A 59 7.13 -8.95 -3.91
N ALA A 60 6.42 -8.68 -2.82
CA ALA A 60 6.83 -7.71 -1.81
C ALA A 60 7.17 -8.44 -0.50
N LYS A 61 8.17 -7.94 0.22
CA LYS A 61 8.53 -8.42 1.55
C LYS A 61 7.82 -7.59 2.61
N VAL A 62 7.20 -8.24 3.58
CA VAL A 62 6.50 -7.59 4.70
C VAL A 62 7.53 -7.17 5.74
N LEU A 63 7.69 -5.88 5.97
CA LEU A 63 8.75 -5.35 6.84
C LEU A 63 8.26 -4.23 7.78
N PRO A 64 8.92 -4.01 8.94
CA PRO A 64 8.48 -3.00 9.90
C PRO A 64 8.53 -1.54 9.40
N THR A 65 9.28 -1.27 8.33
CA THR A 65 9.46 0.07 7.76
C THR A 65 9.80 -0.01 6.27
N ILE A 66 9.42 1.02 5.50
CA ILE A 66 9.73 1.15 4.07
C ILE A 66 11.24 1.27 3.77
N PHE A 67 12.05 1.56 4.80
CA PHE A 67 13.51 1.64 4.70
C PHE A 67 14.22 0.33 5.02
N ALA A 68 13.48 -0.69 5.42
CA ALA A 68 14.06 -1.99 5.73
C ALA A 68 14.47 -2.73 4.46
N ASP A 69 15.50 -3.57 4.59
CA ASP A 69 16.13 -4.34 3.51
C ASP A 69 16.97 -3.51 2.50
N GLY A 70 17.69 -4.25 1.66
CA GLY A 70 18.66 -3.70 0.71
C GLY A 70 18.04 -3.20 -0.60
N PRO A 71 18.84 -2.46 -1.39
CA PRO A 71 18.50 -2.06 -2.76
C PRO A 71 17.94 -3.21 -3.61
N GLY A 72 16.92 -2.92 -4.42
CA GLY A 72 16.32 -3.89 -5.32
C GLY A 72 15.15 -4.67 -4.73
N THR A 73 14.74 -4.33 -3.51
CA THR A 73 13.65 -5.01 -2.81
C THR A 73 12.36 -4.20 -2.90
N LEU A 74 11.25 -4.86 -3.25
CA LEU A 74 9.91 -4.30 -3.07
C LEU A 74 9.44 -4.62 -1.64
N VAL A 75 9.06 -3.59 -0.90
CA VAL A 75 8.69 -3.66 0.51
C VAL A 75 7.22 -3.33 0.66
N LEU A 76 6.51 -4.09 1.50
CA LEU A 76 5.20 -3.73 2.05
C LEU A 76 5.36 -3.45 3.54
N ALA A 77 5.13 -2.21 3.96
CA ALA A 77 5.37 -1.79 5.34
C ALA A 77 4.41 -0.69 5.79
N PRO A 78 4.24 -0.49 7.11
CA PRO A 78 3.59 0.69 7.66
C PRO A 78 4.23 1.99 7.15
N GLY A 79 3.37 2.92 6.77
CA GLY A 79 3.69 4.26 6.32
C GLY A 79 3.66 5.31 7.42
N SER A 80 3.77 6.58 7.01
CA SER A 80 3.66 7.74 7.91
C SER A 80 2.27 8.40 7.89
N SER A 81 1.31 7.83 7.15
CA SER A 81 -0.03 8.41 6.94
C SER A 81 -1.12 7.56 7.60
N GLY A 82 -2.23 8.20 8.00
CA GLY A 82 -3.36 7.53 8.66
C GLY A 82 -3.33 7.68 10.19
N ASP A 83 -4.00 6.75 10.89
CA ASP A 83 -3.98 6.70 12.35
C ASP A 83 -2.56 6.32 12.84
N PRO A 84 -1.91 7.10 13.72
CA PRO A 84 -0.59 6.77 14.27
C PRO A 84 -0.50 5.39 14.93
N LYS A 85 -1.61 4.84 15.43
CA LYS A 85 -1.68 3.50 16.04
C LYS A 85 -2.04 2.40 15.04
N ASN A 86 -2.58 2.77 13.88
CA ASN A 86 -2.97 1.85 12.82
C ASN A 86 -2.76 2.51 11.44
N PRO A 87 -1.49 2.78 11.07
CA PRO A 87 -1.19 3.56 9.88
C PRO A 87 -1.56 2.79 8.62
N TYR A 88 -1.73 3.52 7.53
CA TYR A 88 -1.79 2.94 6.21
C TYR A 88 -0.43 2.32 5.85
N CYS A 89 -0.48 1.23 5.11
CA CYS A 89 0.69 0.55 4.59
C CYS A 89 1.00 1.02 3.16
N GLU A 90 2.27 0.93 2.81
CA GLU A 90 2.81 1.46 1.56
C GLU A 90 3.65 0.38 0.87
N LEU A 91 3.62 0.36 -0.46
CA LEU A 91 4.59 -0.34 -1.28
C LEU A 91 5.73 0.60 -1.63
N SER A 92 6.96 0.20 -1.31
CA SER A 92 8.16 0.99 -1.56
C SER A 92 9.23 0.15 -2.25
N TRP A 93 9.83 0.69 -3.32
CA TRP A 93 10.99 0.08 -3.96
C TRP A 93 12.26 0.65 -3.34
N ARG A 94 13.10 -0.23 -2.78
CA ARG A 94 14.42 0.18 -2.29
C ARG A 94 15.31 0.51 -3.49
N PHE A 95 15.59 1.79 -3.68
CA PHE A 95 16.37 2.31 -4.81
C PHE A 95 17.69 1.56 -4.98
N ASN A 96 17.98 1.15 -6.22
CA ASN A 96 19.15 0.35 -6.59
C ASN A 96 20.02 1.00 -7.69
N GLY A 97 19.88 2.31 -7.89
CA GLY A 97 20.61 3.04 -8.93
C GLY A 97 19.83 3.25 -10.22
N ASP A 98 18.69 2.60 -10.42
CA ASP A 98 17.82 2.82 -11.59
C ASP A 98 16.78 3.92 -11.30
N PRO A 99 16.93 5.13 -11.88
CA PRO A 99 16.02 6.25 -11.61
C PRO A 99 14.61 6.03 -12.17
N ASN A 100 14.41 5.07 -13.06
CA ASN A 100 13.10 4.76 -13.64
C ASN A 100 12.33 3.71 -12.83
N LYS A 101 12.93 3.17 -11.77
CA LYS A 101 12.37 2.08 -10.99
C LYS A 101 11.87 2.54 -9.63
N SER A 102 10.55 2.40 -9.44
CA SER A 102 9.84 2.68 -8.20
C SER A 102 8.74 1.63 -7.99
N ALA A 103 8.06 1.64 -6.84
CA ALA A 103 6.92 0.75 -6.65
C ALA A 103 5.81 1.07 -7.67
N ALA A 104 5.51 2.35 -7.88
CA ALA A 104 4.54 2.80 -8.86
C ALA A 104 4.91 2.36 -10.29
N SER A 105 6.18 2.47 -10.71
CA SER A 105 6.55 2.06 -12.07
C SER A 105 6.49 0.55 -12.28
N ILE A 106 6.75 -0.27 -11.25
CA ILE A 106 6.54 -1.73 -11.29
C ILE A 106 5.10 -2.06 -11.68
N PHE A 107 4.12 -1.33 -11.12
CA PHE A 107 2.69 -1.53 -11.34
C PHE A 107 2.08 -0.58 -12.37
N ASN A 108 2.90 0.03 -13.24
CA ASN A 108 2.47 0.93 -14.32
C ASN A 108 1.62 2.11 -13.81
N TRP A 109 2.13 2.82 -12.79
CA TRP A 109 1.54 4.04 -12.24
C TRP A 109 0.04 3.92 -11.95
N PRO A 110 -0.36 3.03 -11.03
CA PRO A 110 -1.77 2.73 -10.79
C PRO A 110 -2.52 3.94 -10.24
N GLU A 111 -3.71 4.22 -10.78
CA GLU A 111 -4.51 5.37 -10.35
C GLU A 111 -5.06 5.17 -8.93
N PRO A 112 -5.23 6.24 -8.14
CA PRO A 112 -6.03 6.20 -6.93
C PRO A 112 -7.40 5.54 -7.16
N GLY A 113 -7.82 4.69 -6.22
CA GLY A 113 -9.02 3.86 -6.33
C GLY A 113 -8.81 2.49 -6.99
N THR A 114 -7.66 2.24 -7.63
CA THR A 114 -7.37 0.93 -8.21
C THR A 114 -7.25 -0.13 -7.12
N PHE A 115 -7.97 -1.24 -7.26
CA PHE A 115 -7.93 -2.33 -6.29
C PHE A 115 -6.60 -3.11 -6.34
N ILE A 116 -6.14 -3.49 -5.15
CA ILE A 116 -4.94 -4.26 -4.90
C ILE A 116 -5.37 -5.63 -4.37
N LYS A 117 -4.89 -6.70 -5.01
CA LYS A 117 -5.01 -8.05 -4.47
C LYS A 117 -3.69 -8.48 -3.84
N ILE A 118 -3.75 -8.88 -2.58
CA ILE A 118 -2.58 -9.33 -1.80
C ILE A 118 -2.77 -10.81 -1.51
N THR A 119 -1.77 -11.64 -1.83
CA THR A 119 -1.81 -13.08 -1.59
C THR A 119 -0.52 -13.52 -0.89
N PRO A 120 -0.59 -14.08 0.33
CA PRO A 120 0.58 -14.64 1.00
C PRO A 120 1.26 -15.72 0.14
N LYS A 121 2.57 -15.63 -0.01
CA LYS A 121 3.39 -16.71 -0.60
C LYS A 121 3.84 -17.61 0.55
N LYS A 122 3.33 -18.83 0.58
CA LYS A 122 3.80 -19.89 1.47
C LYS A 122 5.13 -20.43 0.98
#